data_AF-A0A1Y3B5K2-F1
#
_entry.id   AF-A0A1Y3B5K2-F1
#
_cell.length_a   1.000
_cell.length_b   1.000
_cell.length_c   1.000
_cell.angle_alpha   90.00
_cell.angle_beta   90.00
_cell.angle_gamma   90.00
#
_symmetry.space_group_name_H-M   'P 1'
#
loop_
_entity.id
_entity.type
_entity.pdbx_description
1 polymer ?
#
loop_
_entity_poly.entity_id
_entity_poly.type
_entity_poly.pdbx_seq_one_letter_code
_entity_poly.pdbx_strand_id
1 'polypeptide(L)'
;MEKYGLPSLPEGIAFHPSPYLNIYAYPEELDYLDVRPLPDKWKRFDNFIRTSQIDVKDEKFELNDKLKNRDGKLIFVSMGSMGCSQLNLTKRLIEILSQS
;
A
#
# COMPACT_ATOMS: atom_id res chain seq x y z
N MET A 1 -8.43 17.55 -18.16
CA MET A 1 -9.71 17.39 -17.43
C MET A 1 -10.78 18.27 -18.06
N GLU A 2 -10.57 19.58 -18.19
CA GLU A 2 -11.54 20.49 -18.84
C GLU A 2 -11.93 20.11 -20.26
N LYS A 3 -10.98 19.62 -21.08
CA LYS A 3 -11.27 19.11 -22.44
C LYS A 3 -12.23 17.90 -22.48
N TYR A 4 -12.49 17.29 -21.33
CA TYR A 4 -13.44 16.18 -21.15
C TYR A 4 -14.71 16.61 -20.37
N GLY A 5 -14.92 17.91 -20.17
CA GLY A 5 -16.09 18.45 -19.46
C GLY A 5 -16.03 18.31 -17.94
N LEU A 6 -14.89 17.94 -17.36
CA LEU A 6 -14.70 17.86 -15.91
C LEU A 6 -14.20 19.20 -15.36
N PRO A 7 -14.71 19.66 -14.20
CA PRO A 7 -14.21 20.87 -13.55
C PRO A 7 -12.73 20.73 -13.18
N SER A 8 -12.06 21.84 -12.87
CA SER A 8 -10.71 21.78 -12.31
C SER A 8 -10.71 21.09 -10.94
N LEU A 9 -9.64 20.38 -10.62
CA LEU A 9 -9.46 19.79 -9.29
C LEU A 9 -9.09 20.90 -8.31
N PRO A 10 -9.66 20.89 -7.09
CA PRO A 10 -9.15 21.73 -6.00
C PRO A 10 -7.66 21.43 -5.76
N GLU A 11 -6.92 22.45 -5.33
CA GLU A 11 -5.49 22.32 -5.08
C GLU A 11 -5.22 21.22 -4.05
N GLY A 12 -4.24 20.35 -4.34
CA GLY A 12 -3.88 19.21 -3.50
C GLY A 12 -4.79 17.97 -3.64
N ILE A 13 -5.81 18.00 -4.51
CA ILE A 13 -6.69 16.85 -4.74
C ILE A 13 -6.29 16.12 -6.04
N ALA A 14 -6.09 14.80 -5.94
CA ALA A 14 -5.71 13.97 -7.08
C ALA A 14 -6.90 13.38 -7.86
N PHE A 15 -8.12 13.46 -7.32
CA PHE A 15 -9.33 12.86 -7.90
C PHE A 15 -10.60 13.64 -7.55
N HIS A 16 -11.59 13.66 -8.46
CA HIS A 16 -12.87 14.28 -8.17
C HIS A 16 -13.70 13.37 -7.25
N PRO A 17 -14.19 13.86 -6.09
CA PRO A 17 -15.12 13.08 -5.30
C PRO A 17 -16.43 12.86 -6.06
N SER A 18 -16.94 11.64 -6.02
CA SER A 18 -18.26 11.29 -6.50
C SER A 18 -19.33 12.04 -5.69
N PRO A 19 -20.39 12.57 -6.35
CA PRO A 19 -21.49 13.23 -5.65
C PRO A 19 -22.43 12.24 -4.95
N TYR A 20 -22.25 10.93 -5.16
CA TYR A 20 -23.13 9.88 -4.65
C TYR A 20 -22.49 9.08 -3.50
N LEU A 21 -21.29 8.53 -3.73
CA LEU A 21 -20.59 7.69 -2.76
C LEU A 21 -19.09 7.67 -3.08
N ASN A 22 -18.28 7.87 -2.05
CA ASN A 22 -16.83 7.76 -2.10
C ASN A 22 -16.37 6.70 -1.11
N ILE A 23 -15.42 5.88 -1.52
CA ILE A 23 -14.94 4.75 -0.73
C ILE A 23 -13.42 4.82 -0.66
N TYR A 24 -12.88 4.57 0.53
CA TYR A 24 -11.45 4.43 0.74
C TYR A 24 -11.18 3.24 1.67
N ALA A 25 -10.03 2.60 1.48
CA ALA A 25 -9.55 1.56 2.38
C ALA A 25 -8.51 2.15 3.33
N TYR A 26 -8.79 2.07 4.62
CA TYR A 26 -7.85 2.43 5.68
C TYR A 26 -8.27 1.75 6.99
N PRO A 27 -7.35 1.11 7.74
CA PRO A 27 -7.66 0.51 9.03
C PRO A 27 -8.22 1.54 10.00
N GLU A 28 -9.29 1.19 10.72
CA GLU A 28 -9.93 2.10 11.68
C GLU A 28 -8.96 2.61 12.74
N GLU A 29 -8.07 1.74 13.22
CA GLU A 29 -7.13 2.04 14.31
C GLU A 29 -6.03 3.03 13.89
N LEU A 30 -5.83 3.21 12.58
CA LEU A 30 -4.85 4.16 12.04
C LEU A 30 -5.51 5.42 11.49
N ASP A 31 -6.83 5.45 11.37
CA ASP A 31 -7.55 6.55 10.76
C ASP A 31 -7.50 7.82 11.60
N TYR A 32 -7.58 8.97 10.93
CA TYR A 32 -7.39 10.29 11.53
C TYR A 32 -8.73 10.96 11.85
N LEU A 33 -9.75 10.20 12.22
CA LEU A 33 -11.13 10.72 12.39
C LEU A 33 -11.25 11.70 13.56
N ASP A 34 -10.34 11.63 14.53
CA ASP A 34 -10.21 12.55 15.65
C ASP A 34 -9.65 13.91 15.24
N VAL A 35 -8.75 13.94 14.24
CA VAL A 35 -8.16 15.17 13.69
C VAL A 35 -8.99 15.72 12.53
N ARG A 36 -9.54 14.85 11.70
CA ARG A 36 -10.26 15.18 10.48
C ARG A 36 -11.52 14.31 10.35
N PRO A 37 -12.68 14.82 10.79
CA PRO A 37 -13.95 14.13 10.57
C PRO A 37 -14.19 13.84 9.10
N LEU A 38 -14.81 12.70 8.83
CA LEU A 38 -15.05 12.24 7.48
C LEU A 38 -16.15 13.10 6.81
N PRO A 39 -15.93 13.63 5.58
CA PRO A 39 -16.96 14.38 4.88
C PRO A 39 -18.17 13.52 4.51
N ASP A 40 -19.30 14.16 4.24
CA ASP A 40 -20.51 13.47 3.80
C ASP A 40 -20.27 12.57 2.58
N LYS A 41 -20.99 11.45 2.54
CA LYS A 41 -20.96 10.45 1.45
C LYS A 41 -19.62 9.73 1.26
N TRP A 42 -18.70 9.84 2.22
CA TRP A 42 -17.53 8.98 2.30
C TRP A 42 -17.80 7.80 3.23
N LYS A 43 -17.30 6.62 2.85
CA LYS A 43 -17.35 5.41 3.66
C LYS A 43 -15.98 4.74 3.69
N ARG A 44 -15.53 4.41 4.89
CA ARG A 44 -14.29 3.70 5.19
C ARG A 44 -14.53 2.19 5.11
N PHE A 45 -13.52 1.46 4.66
CA PHE A 45 -13.40 0.01 4.82
C PHE A 45 -12.01 -0.30 5.36
N ASP A 46 -11.86 -1.33 6.21
CA ASP A 46 -10.55 -1.67 6.76
C ASP A 46 -9.56 -2.13 5.69
N ASN A 47 -10.06 -2.91 4.73
CA ASN A 47 -9.30 -3.43 3.61
C ASN A 47 -10.25 -3.93 2.52
N PHE A 48 -9.68 -4.26 1.35
CA PHE A 48 -10.40 -4.90 0.25
C PHE A 48 -9.95 -6.35 0.02
N ILE A 49 -9.36 -6.99 1.05
CA ILE A 49 -8.74 -8.31 0.96
C ILE A 49 -9.45 -9.25 1.92
N ARG A 50 -9.80 -10.46 1.47
CA ARG A 50 -10.37 -11.48 2.39
C ARG A 50 -9.27 -12.42 2.83
N THR A 51 -9.21 -12.74 4.12
CA THR A 51 -8.23 -13.71 4.67
C THR A 51 -8.31 -15.05 3.96
N SER A 52 -9.51 -15.48 3.55
CA SER A 52 -9.71 -16.70 2.78
C SER A 52 -8.99 -16.71 1.42
N GLN A 53 -8.59 -15.57 0.86
CA GLN A 53 -7.81 -15.53 -0.38
C GLN A 53 -6.31 -15.81 -0.18
N ILE A 54 -5.84 -15.80 1.07
CA ILE A 54 -4.47 -16.18 1.42
C ILE A 54 -4.33 -17.71 1.32
N ASP A 55 -5.37 -18.46 1.71
CA ASP A 55 -5.38 -19.92 1.72
C ASP A 55 -5.82 -20.56 0.38
N VAL A 56 -6.35 -19.77 -0.56
CA VAL A 56 -6.91 -20.25 -1.85
C VAL A 56 -5.89 -20.25 -2.99
N LYS A 57 -4.75 -19.56 -2.85
CA LYS A 57 -3.65 -19.69 -3.82
C LYS A 57 -2.74 -20.83 -3.39
N ASP A 58 -2.83 -21.95 -4.11
CA ASP A 58 -2.01 -23.17 -3.91
C ASP A 58 -0.49 -22.95 -4.12
N GLU A 59 -0.07 -21.76 -4.56
CA GLU A 59 1.34 -21.39 -4.65
C GLU A 59 1.90 -21.00 -3.29
N LYS A 60 2.35 -22.01 -2.54
CA LYS A 60 3.14 -21.78 -1.33
C LYS A 60 4.46 -21.10 -1.70
N PHE A 61 4.77 -20.00 -1.02
CA PHE A 61 6.10 -19.41 -1.11
C PHE A 61 7.12 -20.36 -0.48
N GLU A 62 7.98 -20.96 -1.31
CA GLU A 62 9.08 -21.80 -0.84
C GLU A 62 10.35 -20.98 -0.67
N LEU A 63 10.97 -21.06 0.51
CA LEU A 63 12.31 -20.50 0.71
C LEU A 63 13.35 -21.27 -0.08
N ASN A 64 14.33 -20.55 -0.63
CA ASN A 64 15.49 -21.19 -1.21
C ASN A 64 16.42 -21.78 -0.12
N ASP A 65 17.24 -22.76 -0.49
CA ASP A 65 18.11 -23.45 0.46
C ASP A 65 19.22 -22.53 1.02
N LYS A 66 19.56 -21.45 0.30
CA LYS A 66 20.52 -20.43 0.74
C LYS A 66 20.03 -19.63 1.95
N LEU A 67 18.72 -19.49 2.11
CA LEU A 67 18.08 -18.80 3.23
C LEU A 67 17.59 -19.78 4.31
N LYS A 68 17.15 -20.99 3.95
CA LYS A 68 16.71 -22.01 4.91
C LYS A 68 17.78 -22.39 5.95
N ASN A 69 19.05 -22.41 5.53
CA ASN A 69 20.18 -22.85 6.37
C ASN A 69 20.90 -21.68 7.07
N ARG A 70 20.29 -20.50 7.13
CA ARG A 70 20.82 -19.32 7.81
C ARG A 70 20.16 -19.17 9.18
N ASP A 71 20.95 -18.86 10.20
CA ASP A 71 20.42 -18.45 11.50
C ASP A 71 19.76 -17.07 11.40
N GLY A 72 18.71 -16.82 12.18
CA GLY A 72 18.06 -15.52 12.30
C GLY A 72 16.57 -15.49 11.95
N LYS A 73 16.04 -14.29 11.65
CA LYS A 73 14.64 -14.06 11.26
C LYS A 73 14.55 -13.80 9.75
N LEU A 74 13.44 -14.22 9.15
CA LEU A 74 13.13 -13.92 7.75
C LEU A 74 12.44 -12.56 7.64
N ILE A 75 12.95 -11.69 6.76
CA ILE A 75 12.43 -10.34 6.54
C ILE A 75 12.04 -10.18 5.08
N PHE A 76 10.79 -9.77 4.83
CA PHE A 76 10.34 -9.32 3.51
C PHE A 76 10.65 -7.83 3.36
N VAL A 77 11.38 -7.46 2.30
CA VAL A 77 11.78 -6.07 2.02
C VAL A 77 11.20 -5.63 0.69
N SER A 78 10.43 -4.55 0.70
CA SER A 78 9.83 -3.96 -0.51
C SER A 78 9.63 -2.46 -0.32
N MET A 79 9.85 -1.68 -1.38
CA MET A 79 9.53 -0.25 -1.46
C MET A 79 8.45 0.05 -2.51
N GLY A 80 7.75 -0.99 -2.99
CA GLY A 80 6.85 -0.90 -4.14
C GLY A 80 7.59 -0.71 -5.47
N SER A 81 6.87 -0.83 -6.58
CA SER A 81 7.44 -0.76 -7.94
C SER A 81 8.17 0.57 -8.20
N MET A 82 7.55 1.69 -7.83
CA MET A 82 8.13 3.02 -8.01
C MET A 82 9.35 3.24 -7.11
N GLY A 83 9.29 2.83 -5.84
CA GLY A 83 10.41 2.99 -4.92
C GLY A 83 11.62 2.15 -5.32
N CYS A 84 11.39 0.89 -5.70
CA CYS A 84 12.46 -0.01 -6.14
C CYS A 84 13.11 0.42 -7.46
N SER A 85 12.43 1.23 -8.29
CA SER A 85 13.00 1.75 -9.55
C SER A 85 14.16 2.72 -9.33
N GLN A 86 14.29 3.30 -8.12
CA GLN A 86 15.43 4.12 -7.73
C GLN A 86 16.60 3.26 -7.29
N LEU A 87 17.40 2.80 -8.26
CA LEU A 87 18.50 1.84 -8.02
C LEU A 87 19.51 2.30 -6.96
N ASN A 88 19.84 3.59 -6.90
CA ASN A 88 20.77 4.11 -5.89
C ASN A 88 20.23 3.94 -4.47
N LEU A 89 18.92 4.17 -4.27
CA LEU A 89 18.27 4.02 -2.98
C LEU A 89 18.15 2.54 -2.61
N THR A 90 17.71 1.70 -3.54
CA THR A 90 17.58 0.25 -3.34
C THR A 90 18.93 -0.41 -3.01
N LYS A 91 20.00 -0.06 -3.74
CA LYS A 91 21.36 -0.57 -3.47
C LYS A 91 21.83 -0.19 -2.08
N ARG A 92 21.68 1.08 -1.70
CA ARG A 92 22.06 1.56 -0.37
C ARG A 92 21.30 0.84 0.75
N LEU A 93 20.00 0.58 0.57
CA LEU A 93 19.20 -0.18 1.53
C LEU A 93 19.72 -1.61 1.67
N ILE A 94 20.00 -2.29 0.56
CA ILE A 94 20.54 -3.66 0.55
C ILE A 94 21.93 -3.69 1.22
N GLU A 95 22.78 -2.72 0.94
CA GLU A 95 24.12 -2.60 1.57
C GLU A 95 24.01 -2.50 3.10
N ILE A 96 23.11 -1.66 3.62
CA ILE A 96 22.87 -1.55 5.07
C ILE A 96 22.39 -2.89 5.65
N LEU A 97 21.41 -3.53 4.99
CA LEU A 97 20.87 -4.82 5.47
C LEU A 97 21.89 -5.95 5.40
N SER A 98 22.87 -5.87 4.50
CA SER A 98 23.93 -6.89 4.35
C SER A 98 24.96 -6.88 5.48
N GLN A 99 24.96 -5.85 6.34
CA GLN A 99 25.88 -5.71 7.47
C GLN A 99 25.37 -6.32 8.77
N SER A 100 24.14 -6.86 8.78
CA SER A 100 23.51 -7.54 9.91
C SER A 100 23.60 -9.06 9.76
#